data_AF-A0A9X2MX23-F1
#
_entry.id   AF-A0A9X2MX23-F1
#
_cell.length_a   1.000
_cell.length_b   1.000
_cell.length_c   1.000
_cell.angle_alpha   90.00
_cell.angle_beta   90.00
_cell.angle_gamma   90.00
#
_symmetry.space_group_name_H-M   'P 1'
#
loop_
_entity.id
_entity.type
_entity.pdbx_description
1 polymer ?
#
loop_
_entity_poly.entity_id
_entity_poly.type
_entity_poly.pdbx_seq_one_letter_code
_entity_poly.pdbx_strand_id
1 'polypeptide(L)'
;MNKSLLAIICSIIIGGAILGGLLTINTTIANKPQPQQAPSQILVPPATAATEFTHTPVLSKTELAEYLRLPIETIDVILKGDAAIRKQMSTYDSYRFLPHYKAPGGDIVFMKSEVDKWLQYQTLNAVAE
;
A
#
# COMPACT_ATOMS: atom_id res chain seq x y z
N MET A 1 -44.49 -2.63 24.74
CA MET A 1 -43.66 -2.34 23.55
C MET A 1 -42.40 -3.20 23.64
N ASN A 2 -42.36 -4.26 22.85
CA ASN A 2 -41.40 -5.37 22.93
C ASN A 2 -40.11 -5.01 22.19
N LYS A 3 -38.98 -5.01 22.92
CA LYS A 3 -37.64 -4.67 22.41
C LYS A 3 -37.23 -5.48 21.18
N SER A 4 -37.81 -6.67 21.00
CA SER A 4 -37.62 -7.55 19.85
C SER A 4 -38.25 -7.04 18.54
N LEU A 5 -39.31 -6.22 18.60
CA LEU A 5 -39.96 -5.66 17.41
C LEU A 5 -39.16 -4.47 16.83
N LEU A 6 -38.44 -3.74 17.69
CA LEU A 6 -37.60 -2.60 17.29
C LEU A 6 -36.32 -3.06 16.56
N ALA A 7 -35.77 -4.21 16.93
CA ALA A 7 -34.54 -4.74 16.32
C ALA A 7 -34.75 -5.28 14.89
N ILE A 8 -35.96 -5.74 14.56
CA ILE A 8 -36.28 -6.32 13.23
C ILE A 8 -36.37 -5.22 12.16
N ILE A 9 -36.78 -3.99 12.54
CA ILE A 9 -36.92 -2.88 11.58
C ILE A 9 -35.54 -2.34 11.15
N CYS A 10 -34.55 -2.31 12.07
CA CYS A 10 -33.20 -1.83 11.75
C CYS A 10 -32.40 -2.77 10.83
N SER A 11 -32.70 -4.06 10.80
CA SER A 11 -31.97 -5.03 9.97
C SER A 11 -32.37 -5.02 8.50
N ILE A 12 -33.54 -4.47 8.15
CA ILE A 12 -34.05 -4.42 6.77
C ILE A 12 -33.46 -3.24 5.97
N ILE A 13 -32.93 -2.20 6.63
CA ILE A 13 -32.48 -0.96 5.97
C ILE A 13 -31.01 -1.05 5.46
N ILE A 14 -30.22 -2.04 5.86
CA ILE A 14 -28.79 -2.18 5.46
C ILE A 14 -28.58 -3.41 4.56
N GLY A 15 -29.64 -3.94 3.96
CA GLY A 15 -29.61 -5.06 3.03
C GLY A 15 -30.18 -4.67 1.67
N GLY A 16 -29.47 -3.84 0.90
CA GLY A 16 -29.95 -3.48 -0.43
C GLY A 16 -29.22 -2.34 -1.11
N ALA A 17 -27.93 -2.55 -1.44
CA ALA A 17 -27.23 -1.67 -2.38
C ALA A 17 -26.46 -2.49 -3.43
N ILE A 18 -27.24 -2.99 -4.39
CA ILE A 18 -26.97 -2.99 -5.85
C ILE A 18 -25.76 -3.79 -6.36
N LEU A 19 -26.09 -4.98 -6.89
CA LEU A 19 -25.45 -5.58 -8.05
C LEU A 19 -25.52 -4.65 -9.27
N GLY A 20 -24.43 -4.57 -10.05
CA GLY A 20 -24.51 -4.11 -11.44
C GLY A 20 -23.22 -3.51 -11.98
N GLY A 21 -22.38 -4.32 -12.61
CA GLY A 21 -21.17 -3.84 -13.29
C GLY A 21 -20.38 -4.98 -13.93
N LEU A 22 -21.00 -5.66 -14.89
CA LEU A 22 -20.39 -6.72 -15.70
C LEU A 22 -19.56 -6.12 -16.85
N LEU A 23 -18.35 -6.65 -17.05
CA LEU A 23 -17.52 -6.71 -18.28
C LEU A 23 -17.65 -5.61 -19.36
N THR A 24 -16.51 -4.97 -19.67
CA THR A 24 -16.11 -4.72 -21.06
C THR A 24 -14.69 -5.22 -21.30
N ILE A 25 -14.60 -6.19 -22.20
CA ILE A 25 -13.40 -6.74 -22.83
C ILE A 25 -12.98 -5.72 -23.88
N ASN A 26 -11.74 -5.24 -23.88
CA ASN A 26 -11.18 -4.64 -25.09
C ASN A 26 -9.82 -5.26 -25.38
N THR A 27 -9.86 -6.32 -26.17
CA THR A 27 -8.71 -6.91 -26.85
C THR A 27 -8.40 -6.07 -28.08
N THR A 28 -7.33 -5.30 -28.04
CA THR A 28 -6.69 -4.77 -29.26
C THR A 28 -5.25 -5.28 -29.32
N ILE A 29 -5.11 -6.49 -29.88
CA ILE A 29 -3.87 -6.94 -30.50
C ILE A 29 -3.75 -6.15 -31.81
N ALA A 30 -3.05 -5.03 -31.78
CA ALA A 30 -2.62 -4.33 -32.98
C ALA A 30 -1.21 -4.79 -33.33
N ASN A 31 -1.13 -5.90 -34.05
CA ASN A 31 0.07 -6.32 -34.75
C ASN A 31 0.21 -5.46 -36.02
N LYS A 32 1.30 -4.70 -36.18
CA LYS A 32 1.76 -4.14 -37.47
C LYS A 32 3.22 -3.67 -37.37
N PRO A 33 3.95 -3.60 -38.50
CA PRO A 33 5.12 -4.45 -38.75
C PRO A 33 6.46 -3.74 -38.55
N GLN A 34 7.48 -4.55 -38.28
CA GLN A 34 8.90 -4.23 -38.30
C GLN A 34 9.38 -3.75 -39.68
N PRO A 35 10.18 -2.68 -39.73
CA PRO A 35 11.22 -2.52 -40.75
C PRO A 35 12.63 -2.67 -40.12
N GLN A 36 13.49 -3.41 -40.81
CA GLN A 36 14.89 -3.70 -40.47
C GLN A 36 15.81 -2.46 -40.51
N GLN A 37 16.92 -2.56 -39.75
CA GLN A 37 18.05 -1.63 -39.47
C GLN A 37 18.78 -1.10 -40.74
N ALA A 38 19.66 -0.07 -40.78
CA ALA A 38 20.66 0.54 -39.87
C ALA A 38 21.17 1.90 -40.48
N PRO A 39 22.24 2.63 -40.06
CA PRO A 39 23.07 2.64 -38.83
C PRO A 39 23.39 4.06 -38.23
N SER A 40 23.99 4.07 -37.03
CA SER A 40 24.94 5.06 -36.45
C SER A 40 24.49 6.18 -35.49
N GLN A 41 24.86 5.97 -34.21
CA GLN A 41 25.48 6.88 -33.22
C GLN A 41 24.62 7.95 -32.51
N ILE A 42 24.49 7.81 -31.17
CA ILE A 42 25.19 8.62 -30.15
C ILE A 42 24.97 7.96 -28.78
N LEU A 43 26.07 7.81 -28.04
CA LEU A 43 26.16 7.31 -26.67
C LEU A 43 25.47 8.30 -25.72
N VAL A 44 24.33 7.93 -25.14
CA VAL A 44 23.75 8.60 -23.97
C VAL A 44 23.77 7.58 -22.82
N PRO A 45 24.38 7.91 -21.66
CA PRO A 45 24.44 6.98 -20.52
C PRO A 45 23.02 6.56 -20.13
N PRO A 46 22.80 5.30 -19.70
CA PRO A 46 21.48 4.85 -19.31
C PRO A 46 21.02 5.71 -18.14
N ALA A 47 20.02 6.56 -18.42
CA ALA A 47 19.23 7.19 -17.38
C ALA A 47 18.80 6.08 -16.43
N THR A 48 19.18 6.23 -15.17
CA THR A 48 18.72 5.42 -14.04
C THR A 48 17.26 5.09 -14.28
N ALA A 49 16.99 3.81 -14.56
CA ALA A 49 15.64 3.33 -14.71
C ALA A 49 14.90 3.74 -13.45
N ALA A 50 14.02 4.73 -13.57
CA ALA A 50 13.05 4.99 -12.54
C ALA A 50 12.24 3.71 -12.46
N THR A 51 12.40 2.98 -11.36
CA THR A 51 11.58 1.82 -11.05
C THR A 51 10.14 2.32 -11.04
N GLU A 52 9.41 2.09 -12.13
CA GLU A 52 7.96 2.23 -12.11
C GLU A 52 7.47 1.20 -11.10
N PHE A 53 7.01 1.67 -9.95
CA PHE A 53 6.29 0.85 -8.98
C PHE A 53 5.01 0.37 -9.66
N THR A 54 5.09 -0.78 -10.32
CA THR A 54 4.02 -1.44 -11.04
C THR A 54 3.01 -1.98 -10.03
N HIS A 55 2.22 -1.09 -9.43
CA HIS A 55 1.01 -1.39 -8.66
C HIS A 55 1.11 -2.64 -7.74
N THR A 56 2.27 -2.88 -7.13
CA THR A 56 2.43 -3.99 -6.20
C THR A 56 1.78 -3.55 -4.88
N PRO A 57 0.70 -4.23 -4.44
CA PRO A 57 0.01 -3.83 -3.22
C PRO A 57 0.88 -4.07 -1.98
N VAL A 58 1.85 -4.97 -2.09
CA VAL A 58 2.76 -5.39 -1.02
C VAL A 58 4.18 -4.98 -1.39
N LEU A 59 4.88 -4.37 -0.44
CA LEU A 59 6.25 -3.89 -0.54
C LEU A 59 7.15 -4.69 0.40
N SER A 60 8.34 -5.03 -0.06
CA SER A 60 9.47 -5.42 0.78
C SER A 60 10.02 -4.22 1.55
N LYS A 61 10.94 -4.47 2.50
CA LYS A 61 11.61 -3.38 3.22
C LYS A 61 12.37 -2.42 2.29
N THR A 62 13.04 -2.94 1.27
CA THR A 62 13.77 -2.13 0.28
C THR A 62 12.81 -1.27 -0.55
N GLU A 63 11.73 -1.88 -1.05
CA GLU A 63 10.71 -1.15 -1.81
C GLU A 63 9.99 -0.09 -0.95
N LEU A 64 9.79 -0.36 0.34
CA LEU A 64 9.25 0.63 1.27
C LEU A 64 10.20 1.82 1.45
N ALA A 65 11.50 1.56 1.61
CA ALA A 65 12.50 2.61 1.75
C ALA A 65 12.51 3.53 0.52
N GLU A 66 12.48 2.95 -0.67
CA GLU A 66 12.36 3.69 -1.92
C GLU A 66 11.02 4.45 -2.02
N TYR A 67 9.91 3.81 -1.63
CA TYR A 67 8.57 4.42 -1.64
C TYR A 67 8.51 5.67 -0.76
N LEU A 68 9.07 5.60 0.45
CA LEU A 68 9.12 6.71 1.41
C LEU A 68 10.26 7.70 1.11
N ARG A 69 11.15 7.39 0.14
CA ARG A 69 12.38 8.13 -0.16
C ARG A 69 13.28 8.31 1.07
N LEU A 70 13.40 7.24 1.87
CA LEU A 70 14.23 7.18 3.07
C LEU A 70 15.35 6.16 2.90
N PRO A 71 16.48 6.33 3.60
CA PRO A 71 17.49 5.27 3.73
C PRO A 71 16.87 4.00 4.33
N ILE A 72 17.32 2.82 3.88
CA ILE A 72 16.79 1.54 4.38
C ILE A 72 17.09 1.35 5.87
N GLU A 73 18.19 1.91 6.36
CA GLU A 73 18.58 1.90 7.78
C GLU A 73 17.60 2.70 8.63
N THR A 74 17.01 3.77 8.08
CA THR A 74 15.97 4.55 8.75
C THR A 74 14.72 3.70 8.97
N ILE A 75 14.36 2.85 8.00
CA ILE A 75 13.24 1.90 8.18
C ILE A 75 13.54 0.93 9.32
N ASP A 76 14.76 0.42 9.42
CA ASP A 76 15.17 -0.47 10.53
C ASP A 76 15.11 0.23 11.89
N VAL A 77 15.50 1.51 11.95
CA VAL A 77 15.38 2.33 13.18
C VAL A 77 13.92 2.49 13.58
N ILE A 78 13.03 2.81 12.63
CA ILE A 78 11.58 2.94 12.89
C ILE A 78 11.03 1.62 13.45
N LEU A 79 11.29 0.49 12.79
CA LEU A 79 10.77 -0.81 13.23
C LEU A 79 11.25 -1.21 14.62
N LYS A 80 12.53 -0.96 14.93
CA LYS A 80 13.11 -1.23 16.25
C LYS A 80 12.50 -0.32 17.32
N GLY A 81 12.37 0.97 17.03
CA GLY A 81 11.73 1.94 17.92
C GLY A 81 10.29 1.54 18.23
N ASP A 82 9.50 1.26 17.19
CA ASP A 82 8.12 0.84 17.34
C ASP A 82 7.99 -0.46 18.15
N ALA A 83 8.86 -1.44 17.93
CA ALA A 83 8.85 -2.69 18.69
C ALA A 83 9.20 -2.48 20.17
N ALA A 84 10.14 -1.58 20.47
CA ALA A 84 10.50 -1.25 21.85
C ALA A 84 9.35 -0.54 22.59
N ILE A 85 8.71 0.42 21.94
CA ILE A 85 7.59 1.18 22.51
C ILE A 85 6.35 0.29 22.66
N ARG A 86 6.02 -0.54 21.66
CA ARG A 86 4.88 -1.48 21.72
C ARG A 86 4.93 -2.40 22.92
N LYS A 87 6.13 -2.87 23.31
CA LYS A 87 6.30 -3.73 24.50
C LYS A 87 5.94 -3.04 25.82
N GLN A 88 5.94 -1.71 25.85
CA GLN A 88 5.66 -0.90 27.04
C GLN A 88 4.20 -0.43 27.10
N MET A 89 3.42 -0.66 26.04
CA MET A 89 2.06 -0.15 25.91
C MET A 89 1.04 -1.28 25.94
N SER A 90 -0.03 -1.10 26.73
CA SER A 90 -1.18 -2.00 26.75
C SER A 90 -2.20 -1.67 25.66
N THR A 91 -2.29 -0.40 25.28
CA THR A 91 -3.21 0.14 24.27
C THR A 91 -2.52 1.26 23.50
N TYR A 92 -2.82 1.37 22.21
CA TYR A 92 -2.28 2.39 21.32
C TYR A 92 -3.15 2.53 20.09
N ASP A 93 -3.10 3.70 19.44
CA ASP A 93 -3.80 3.95 18.19
C ASP A 93 -3.22 3.09 17.05
N SER A 94 -4.10 2.59 16.19
CA SER A 94 -3.77 1.61 15.14
C SER A 94 -2.61 2.03 14.23
N TYR A 95 -2.49 3.33 13.93
CA TYR A 95 -1.47 3.88 13.03
C TYR A 95 -0.39 4.70 13.76
N ARG A 96 -0.29 4.56 15.09
CA ARG A 96 0.84 5.14 15.84
C ARG A 96 2.18 4.56 15.39
N PHE A 97 2.19 3.29 14.98
CA PHE A 97 3.38 2.56 14.55
C PHE A 97 3.26 2.15 13.08
N LEU A 98 4.40 1.90 12.43
CA LEU A 98 4.45 1.47 11.03
C LEU A 98 3.78 0.08 10.88
N PRO A 99 2.68 -0.03 10.09
CA PRO A 99 2.00 -1.29 9.85
C PRO A 99 2.87 -2.23 9.02
N HIS A 100 3.02 -3.46 9.48
CA HIS A 100 3.80 -4.48 8.77
C HIS A 100 3.26 -5.87 9.09
N TYR A 101 3.55 -6.81 8.21
CA TYR A 101 3.20 -8.21 8.37
C TYR A 101 4.46 -9.06 8.28
N LYS A 102 4.59 -10.04 9.17
CA LYS A 102 5.63 -11.06 9.10
C LYS A 102 5.11 -12.22 8.26
N ALA A 103 5.62 -12.34 7.04
CA ALA A 103 5.24 -13.39 6.11
C ALA A 103 5.65 -14.78 6.61
N PRO A 104 4.97 -15.85 6.15
CA PRO A 104 5.46 -17.22 6.33
C PRO A 104 6.86 -17.34 5.72
N GLY A 105 7.87 -17.58 6.56
CA GLY A 105 9.29 -17.52 6.17
C GLY A 105 10.11 -16.51 6.97
N GLY A 106 9.43 -15.56 7.63
CA GLY A 106 10.05 -14.63 8.57
C GLY A 106 10.37 -13.26 8.00
N ASP A 107 10.18 -13.08 6.69
CA ASP A 107 10.32 -11.80 6.02
C ASP A 107 9.26 -10.80 6.48
N ILE A 108 9.61 -9.52 6.49
CA ILE A 108 8.70 -8.43 6.83
C ILE A 108 8.26 -7.76 5.54
N VAL A 109 6.95 -7.65 5.36
CA VAL A 109 6.31 -7.01 4.21
C VAL A 109 5.31 -5.94 4.65
N PHE A 110 5.02 -5.02 3.74
CA PHE A 110 4.24 -3.82 4.01
C PHE A 110 3.13 -3.68 2.98
N MET A 111 1.89 -3.52 3.42
CA MET A 111 0.80 -3.20 2.51
C MET A 111 0.85 -1.70 2.19
N LYS A 112 1.02 -1.32 0.93
CA LYS A 112 1.17 0.08 0.53
C LYS A 112 0.02 0.96 1.04
N SER A 113 -1.21 0.48 0.93
CA SER A 113 -2.39 1.21 1.39
C SER A 113 -2.40 1.46 2.90
N GLU A 114 -1.81 0.57 3.71
CA GLU A 114 -1.69 0.76 5.16
C GLU A 114 -0.54 1.72 5.51
N VAL A 115 0.55 1.70 4.73
CA VAL A 115 1.62 2.69 4.82
C VAL A 115 1.10 4.09 4.48
N ASP A 116 0.24 4.22 3.48
CA ASP A 116 -0.38 5.50 3.10
C ASP A 116 -1.23 6.08 4.24
N LYS A 117 -2.05 5.23 4.88
CA LYS A 117 -2.85 5.61 6.06
C LYS A 117 -1.96 5.98 7.25
N TRP A 118 -0.88 5.22 7.47
CA TRP A 118 0.10 5.55 8.49
C TRP A 118 0.72 6.93 8.25
N LEU A 119 1.15 7.24 7.02
CA LEU A 119 1.73 8.53 6.68
C LEU A 119 0.73 9.68 6.90
N GLN A 120 -0.53 9.48 6.51
CA GLN A 120 -1.61 10.44 6.78
C GLN A 120 -1.81 10.64 8.28
N TYR A 121 -1.87 9.57 9.07
CA TYR A 121 -1.98 9.64 10.52
C TYR A 121 -0.82 10.43 11.13
N GLN A 122 0.42 10.12 10.76
CA GLN A 122 1.59 10.84 11.26
C GLN A 122 1.51 12.32 10.91
N THR A 123 1.11 12.67 9.68
CA THR A 123 0.98 14.06 9.24
C THR A 123 -0.08 14.83 10.02
N LEU A 124 -1.24 14.22 10.27
CA LEU A 124 -2.34 14.85 11.00
C LEU A 124 -2.03 15.03 12.50
N ASN A 125 -1.23 14.14 13.08
CA ASN A 125 -0.91 14.14 14.50
C ASN A 125 0.47 14.76 14.83
N ALA A 126 1.30 15.07 13.84
CA ALA A 126 2.61 15.70 14.04
C ALA A 126 2.52 17.17 14.53
N VAL A 127 1.33 17.78 14.54
CA VAL A 127 1.13 19.18 14.95
C VAL A 127 0.87 19.32 16.47
N ALA A 128 1.00 18.24 17.24
CA ALA A 128 0.60 18.20 18.66
C ALA A 128 1.77 18.11 19.67
N GLU A 129 3.03 18.28 19.25
CA GLU A 129 4.19 18.32 20.15
C GLU A 129 4.87 19.69 20.21
#